data_AF-A0A2E3DU37-F1
#
_entry.id   AF-A0A2E3DU37-F1
#
_cell.length_a   1.000
_cell.length_b   1.000
_cell.length_c   1.000
_cell.angle_alpha   90.00
_cell.angle_beta   90.00
_cell.angle_gamma   90.00
#
_symmetry.space_group_name_H-M   'P 1'
#
loop_
_entity.id
_entity.type
_entity.pdbx_description
1 polymer ?
#
loop_
_entity_poly.entity_id
_entity_poly.type
_entity_poly.pdbx_seq_one_letter_code
_entity_poly.pdbx_strand_id
1 'polypeptide(L)'
;MNTRNICGSLIILTFCLVIDGCYTSDLDVRRRDRYHITQEEINSVPQAETAWEILEFLRPNLLARDRRRHVGFTDGMDALVYINGARAGYKNRLHTIPAMDVFEIKYLDSIEAGGKYGFSSGGGVFLITMD
;
A
#
# COMPACT_ATOMS: atom_id res chain seq x y z
N MET A 1 -28.88 66.99 0.36
CA MET A 1 -29.38 65.66 -0.06
C MET A 1 -29.56 65.66 -1.57
N ASN A 2 -28.59 65.16 -2.34
CA ASN A 2 -28.75 63.97 -3.17
C ASN A 2 -27.43 63.66 -3.89
N THR A 3 -27.18 62.38 -4.07
CA THR A 3 -25.91 61.70 -4.30
C THR A 3 -25.34 61.84 -5.71
N ARG A 4 -24.10 62.35 -5.75
CA ARG A 4 -22.89 61.88 -6.46
C ARG A 4 -23.03 61.41 -7.92
N ASN A 5 -22.53 62.29 -8.78
CA ASN A 5 -22.03 62.09 -10.14
C ASN A 5 -20.82 61.12 -10.23
N ILE A 6 -20.45 60.89 -11.50
CA ILE A 6 -19.14 60.56 -12.10
C ILE A 6 -18.91 59.04 -12.30
N CYS A 7 -19.22 58.49 -13.48
CA CYS A 7 -18.39 58.46 -14.71
C CYS A 7 -17.04 57.75 -14.41
N GLY A 8 -16.81 56.53 -14.86
CA GLY A 8 -16.61 56.22 -16.27
C GLY A 8 -15.12 55.97 -16.48
N SER A 9 -14.78 54.72 -16.81
CA SER A 9 -13.58 54.32 -17.54
C SER A 9 -12.21 54.65 -16.92
N LEU A 10 -11.57 53.65 -16.30
CA LEU A 10 -10.12 53.49 -16.47
C LEU A 10 -9.75 52.01 -16.54
N ILE A 11 -9.14 51.69 -17.66
CA ILE A 11 -8.63 50.40 -18.12
C ILE A 11 -7.27 50.15 -17.41
N ILE A 12 -6.86 48.87 -17.36
CA ILE A 12 -5.45 48.36 -17.34
C ILE A 12 -4.95 47.74 -16.01
N LEU A 13 -5.13 46.40 -15.90
CA LEU A 13 -4.06 45.37 -15.90
C LEU A 13 -3.09 45.24 -14.69
N THR A 14 -3.34 44.30 -13.76
CA THR A 14 -2.36 43.46 -12.99
C THR A 14 -3.16 42.44 -12.15
N PHE A 15 -3.26 41.13 -12.41
CA PHE A 15 -2.33 39.98 -12.40
C PHE A 15 -1.57 39.73 -11.08
N CYS A 16 -1.60 38.46 -10.62
CA CYS A 16 -1.04 37.85 -9.39
C CYS A 16 -1.95 37.96 -8.13
N LEU A 17 -2.91 37.07 -7.86
CA LEU A 17 -2.77 35.62 -7.61
C LEU A 17 -1.72 35.32 -6.52
N VAL A 18 -2.12 35.47 -5.24
CA VAL A 18 -1.39 34.90 -4.10
C VAL A 18 -2.39 34.17 -3.21
N ILE A 19 -2.82 33.01 -3.70
CA ILE A 19 -3.26 31.94 -2.81
C ILE A 19 -1.97 31.32 -2.26
N ASP A 20 -1.61 31.71 -1.04
CA ASP A 20 -0.55 31.06 -0.26
C ASP A 20 -1.07 29.69 0.19
N GLY A 21 -1.24 28.80 -0.80
CA GLY A 21 -1.42 27.39 -0.59
C GLY A 21 -0.07 26.85 -0.16
N CYS A 22 0.11 26.64 1.14
CA CYS A 22 1.19 25.83 1.64
C CYS A 22 0.90 24.39 1.18
N TYR A 23 1.28 24.05 -0.05
CA TYR A 23 1.35 22.67 -0.51
C TYR A 23 2.58 22.07 0.16
N THR A 24 2.38 21.57 1.38
CA THR A 24 3.37 20.72 2.05
C THR A 24 3.56 19.51 1.15
N SER A 25 4.62 19.58 0.35
CA SER A 25 4.94 18.60 -0.66
C SER A 25 5.23 17.28 0.06
N ASP A 26 4.38 16.28 -0.15
CA ASP A 26 4.66 14.91 -0.63
C ASP A 26 5.99 14.22 -0.21
N LEU A 27 6.68 14.67 0.82
CA LEU A 27 7.93 14.07 1.30
C LEU A 27 7.71 12.74 2.05
N ASP A 28 6.46 12.29 2.21
CA ASP A 28 6.12 10.99 2.76
C ASP A 28 6.11 9.86 1.69
N VAL A 29 6.02 10.19 0.39
CA VAL A 29 5.97 9.21 -0.71
C VAL A 29 7.31 8.49 -0.94
N ARG A 30 8.42 9.00 -0.39
CA ARG A 30 9.72 8.32 -0.46
C ARG A 30 10.12 7.62 0.83
N ARG A 31 9.18 7.37 1.73
CA ARG A 31 9.35 6.34 2.75
C ARG A 31 8.83 5.03 2.15
N ARG A 32 9.73 4.30 1.46
CA ARG A 32 9.47 2.95 0.95
C ARG A 32 8.59 2.19 1.95
N ASP A 33 7.34 1.97 1.59
CA ASP A 33 6.38 1.33 2.48
C ASP A 33 6.90 -0.08 2.79
N ARG A 34 7.00 -0.39 4.08
CA ARG A 34 7.61 -1.63 4.54
C ARG A 34 6.72 -2.84 4.24
N TYR A 35 5.42 -2.60 4.04
CA TYR A 35 4.41 -3.64 3.86
C TYR A 35 3.79 -3.66 2.48
N HIS A 36 4.26 -2.83 1.55
CA HIS A 36 3.77 -2.77 0.19
C HIS A 36 4.97 -2.85 -0.76
N ILE A 37 4.87 -3.78 -1.70
CA ILE A 37 5.84 -4.05 -2.76
C ILE A 37 5.14 -3.74 -4.07
N THR A 38 5.63 -2.72 -4.77
CA THR A 38 5.07 -2.26 -6.04
C THR A 38 5.63 -3.06 -7.22
N GLN A 39 5.00 -2.91 -8.38
CA GLN A 39 5.45 -3.54 -9.63
C GLN A 39 6.90 -3.17 -9.97
N GLU A 40 7.31 -1.92 -9.74
CA GLU A 40 8.69 -1.49 -10.00
C GLU A 40 9.70 -2.20 -9.10
N GLU A 41 9.33 -2.49 -7.85
CA GLU A 41 10.17 -3.27 -6.95
C GLU A 41 10.23 -4.74 -7.37
N ILE A 42 9.12 -5.32 -7.81
CA ILE A 42 9.07 -6.70 -8.34
C ILE A 42 9.98 -6.84 -9.57
N ASN A 43 9.89 -5.88 -10.50
CA ASN A 43 10.71 -5.85 -11.71
C ASN A 43 12.22 -5.71 -11.43
N SER A 44 12.61 -5.29 -10.22
CA SER A 44 14.02 -5.22 -9.81
C SER A 44 14.65 -6.59 -9.47
N VAL A 45 13.83 -7.65 -9.36
CA VAL A 45 14.25 -9.02 -9.04
C VAL A 45 13.78 -10.03 -10.10
N PRO A 46 14.27 -9.94 -11.36
CA PRO A 46 13.82 -10.78 -12.46
C PRO A 46 14.14 -12.28 -12.29
N GLN A 47 15.03 -12.62 -11.35
CA GLN A 47 15.37 -14.01 -11.01
C GLN A 47 14.32 -14.70 -10.14
N ALA A 48 13.34 -13.98 -9.58
CA ALA A 48 12.28 -14.58 -8.79
C ALA A 48 11.27 -15.27 -9.72
N GLU A 49 11.02 -16.56 -9.51
CA GLU A 49 10.04 -17.34 -10.27
C GLU A 49 8.67 -17.31 -9.60
N THR A 50 8.62 -17.08 -8.28
CA THR A 50 7.40 -17.15 -7.48
C THR A 50 7.20 -15.93 -6.57
N ALA A 51 5.96 -15.68 -6.13
CA ALA A 51 5.65 -14.63 -5.16
C ALA A 51 6.41 -14.83 -3.82
N TRP A 52 6.68 -16.08 -3.47
CA TRP A 52 7.54 -16.40 -2.32
C TRP A 52 8.95 -15.82 -2.49
N GLU A 53 9.57 -16.05 -3.65
CA GLU A 53 10.93 -15.58 -3.93
C GLU A 53 10.99 -14.05 -4.01
N ILE A 54 9.98 -13.39 -4.59
CA ILE A 54 9.87 -11.92 -4.54
C ILE A 54 9.97 -11.43 -3.10
N LEU A 55 9.19 -12.02 -2.20
CA LEU A 55 9.18 -11.68 -0.78
C LEU A 55 10.52 -12.01 -0.10
N GLU A 56 11.14 -13.13 -0.46
CA GLU A 56 12.44 -13.54 0.06
C GLU A 56 13.55 -12.56 -0.31
N PHE A 57 13.59 -12.08 -1.56
CA PHE A 57 14.58 -11.11 -2.02
C PHE A 57 14.33 -9.70 -1.49
N LEU A 58 13.09 -9.22 -1.57
CA LEU A 58 12.78 -7.81 -1.30
C LEU A 58 12.47 -7.53 0.17
N ARG A 59 11.81 -8.45 0.87
CA ARG A 59 11.26 -8.25 2.21
C ARG A 59 11.22 -9.56 3.03
N PRO A 60 12.35 -10.25 3.26
CA PRO A 60 12.37 -11.55 3.95
C PRO A 60 11.78 -11.48 5.37
N ASN A 61 11.84 -10.31 6.00
CA ASN A 61 11.22 -10.06 7.31
C ASN A 61 9.69 -10.27 7.34
N LEU A 62 8.98 -10.13 6.21
CA LEU A 62 7.54 -10.36 6.12
C LEU A 62 7.21 -11.85 6.18
N LEU A 63 8.06 -12.70 5.63
CA LEU A 63 7.88 -14.16 5.66
C LEU A 63 8.03 -14.74 7.07
N ALA A 64 8.69 -14.04 8.00
CA ALA A 64 8.86 -14.45 9.39
C ALA A 64 7.84 -13.82 10.35
N ARG A 65 6.96 -12.93 9.87
CA ARG A 65 6.06 -12.16 10.74
C ARG A 65 4.83 -12.93 11.21
N ASP A 66 4.37 -13.88 10.41
CA ASP A 66 3.20 -14.72 10.69
C ASP A 66 3.40 -15.61 11.94
N ARG A 67 4.65 -16.02 12.21
CA ARG A 67 5.01 -16.82 13.38
C ARG A 67 5.18 -16.01 14.67
N ARG A 68 4.96 -14.69 14.64
CA ARG A 68 5.03 -13.88 15.87
C ARG A 68 3.82 -14.18 16.74
N ARG A 69 4.08 -14.45 18.02
CA ARG A 69 3.03 -14.58 19.02
C ARG A 69 2.18 -13.31 19.02
N HIS A 70 0.88 -13.49 18.87
CA HIS A 70 -0.10 -12.42 18.97
C HIS A 70 -1.02 -12.70 20.15
N VAL A 71 -1.59 -11.64 20.73
CA VAL A 71 -2.51 -11.74 21.86
C VAL A 71 -3.69 -12.65 21.45
N GLY A 72 -3.85 -13.78 22.13
CA GLY A 72 -4.89 -14.78 21.83
C GLY A 72 -4.40 -16.04 21.11
N PHE A 73 -3.15 -16.09 20.65
CA PHE A 73 -2.56 -17.27 20.01
C PHE A 73 -1.22 -17.63 20.65
N THR A 74 -1.18 -18.78 21.33
CA THR A 74 0.03 -19.33 21.98
C THR A 74 1.04 -19.86 20.98
N ASP A 75 0.54 -20.43 19.87
CA ASP A 75 1.31 -20.81 18.69
C ASP A 75 1.02 -19.81 17.56
N GLY A 76 2.03 -19.40 16.80
CA GLY A 76 1.84 -18.50 15.66
C GLY A 76 0.86 -19.10 14.64
N MET A 77 0.17 -18.25 13.89
CA MET A 77 -0.76 -18.67 12.84
C MET A 77 -0.17 -18.33 11.49
N ASP A 78 -0.28 -19.22 10.50
CA ASP A 78 0.17 -18.90 9.14
C ASP A 78 -0.65 -17.75 8.57
N ALA A 79 0.02 -16.82 7.87
CA ALA A 79 -0.66 -15.71 7.20
C ALA A 79 -1.64 -16.22 6.13
N LEU A 80 -2.78 -15.55 6.00
CA LEU A 80 -3.71 -15.80 4.90
C LEU A 80 -3.19 -15.19 3.61
N VAL A 81 -3.56 -15.78 2.47
CA VAL A 81 -3.24 -15.26 1.14
C VAL A 81 -4.54 -15.00 0.38
N TYR A 82 -4.66 -13.79 -0.14
CA TYR A 82 -5.72 -13.36 -1.02
C TYR A 82 -5.12 -12.98 -2.37
N ILE A 83 -5.80 -13.38 -3.44
CA ILE A 83 -5.43 -13.06 -4.82
C ILE A 83 -6.60 -12.30 -5.42
N ASN A 84 -6.37 -11.07 -5.88
CA ASN A 84 -7.41 -10.20 -6.45
C ASN A 84 -8.67 -10.11 -5.57
N GLY A 85 -8.48 -10.06 -4.24
CA GLY A 85 -9.56 -9.99 -3.25
C GLY A 85 -10.25 -11.32 -2.91
N ALA A 86 -9.95 -12.42 -3.60
CA ALA A 86 -10.46 -13.74 -3.29
C ALA A 86 -9.51 -14.52 -2.37
N ARG A 87 -10.06 -15.26 -1.39
CA ARG A 87 -9.25 -16.08 -0.46
C ARG A 87 -8.65 -17.27 -1.21
N ALA A 88 -7.33 -17.29 -1.33
CA ALA A 88 -6.59 -18.36 -2.02
C ALA A 88 -6.07 -19.46 -1.07
N GLY A 89 -5.83 -19.10 0.20
CA GLY A 89 -5.39 -20.04 1.22
C GLY A 89 -4.50 -19.40 2.28
N TYR A 90 -3.41 -20.09 2.61
CA TYR A 90 -2.40 -19.68 3.60
C TYR A 90 -1.05 -19.42 2.92
N LYS A 91 -0.05 -18.95 3.68
CA LYS A 91 1.28 -18.54 3.22
C LYS A 91 1.95 -19.51 2.24
N ASN A 92 1.78 -20.82 2.41
CA ASN A 92 2.33 -21.83 1.48
C ASN A 92 1.87 -21.66 0.02
N ARG A 93 0.72 -20.99 -0.22
CA ARG A 93 0.25 -20.65 -1.57
C ARG A 93 1.20 -19.74 -2.35
N LEU A 94 2.04 -18.95 -1.68
CA LEU A 94 2.98 -18.04 -2.33
C LEU A 94 3.99 -18.78 -3.23
N HIS A 95 4.31 -20.05 -2.94
CA HIS A 95 5.18 -20.89 -3.79
C HIS A 95 4.51 -21.29 -5.11
N THR A 96 3.19 -21.20 -5.20
CA THR A 96 2.43 -21.61 -6.39
C THR A 96 2.03 -20.43 -7.26
N ILE A 97 2.31 -19.20 -6.82
CA ILE A 97 1.98 -17.99 -7.54
C ILE A 97 3.19 -17.59 -8.38
N PRO A 98 3.11 -17.61 -9.71
CA PRO A 98 4.21 -17.22 -10.58
C PRO A 98 4.47 -15.71 -10.45
N ALA A 99 5.74 -15.33 -10.31
CA ALA A 99 6.16 -13.95 -10.13
C ALA A 99 5.76 -13.05 -11.30
N MET A 100 5.73 -13.60 -12.51
CA MET A 100 5.41 -12.87 -13.74
C MET A 100 3.97 -12.32 -13.78
N ASP A 101 3.05 -12.96 -13.05
CA ASP A 101 1.65 -12.54 -12.99
C ASP A 101 1.40 -11.57 -11.81
N VAL A 102 2.39 -11.32 -10.96
CA VAL A 102 2.23 -10.48 -9.77
C VAL A 102 2.47 -9.02 -10.11
N PHE A 103 1.45 -8.20 -9.91
CA PHE A 103 1.50 -6.74 -10.07
C PHE A 103 1.87 -6.03 -8.76
N GLU A 104 1.29 -6.47 -7.63
CA GLU A 104 1.47 -5.83 -6.32
C GLU A 104 1.41 -6.89 -5.21
N ILE A 105 2.23 -6.70 -4.17
CA ILE A 105 2.12 -7.47 -2.93
C ILE A 105 1.97 -6.50 -1.75
N LYS A 106 0.90 -6.66 -0.99
CA LYS A 106 0.67 -5.93 0.25
C LYS A 106 0.49 -6.87 1.43
N TYR A 107 1.12 -6.55 2.56
CA TYR A 107 0.97 -7.27 3.80
C TYR A 107 0.15 -6.43 4.80
N LEU A 108 -0.85 -7.06 5.41
CA LEU A 108 -1.55 -6.52 6.57
C LEU A 108 -1.09 -7.26 7.81
N ASP A 109 -0.78 -6.52 8.87
CA ASP A 109 -0.44 -7.14 10.14
C ASP A 109 -1.67 -7.77 10.80
N SER A 110 -1.43 -8.58 11.83
CA SER A 110 -2.47 -9.34 12.54
C SER A 110 -3.59 -8.46 13.12
N ILE A 111 -3.30 -7.22 13.51
CA ILE A 111 -4.28 -6.30 14.10
C ILE A 111 -5.19 -5.78 13.00
N GLU A 112 -4.62 -5.23 11.93
CA GLU A 112 -5.37 -4.73 10.79
C GLU A 112 -6.15 -5.86 10.08
N ALA A 113 -5.50 -7.01 9.92
CA ALA A 113 -6.08 -8.19 9.33
C ALA A 113 -7.23 -8.76 10.17
N GLY A 114 -7.07 -8.81 11.49
CA GLY A 114 -8.12 -9.26 12.41
C GLY A 114 -9.39 -8.41 12.31
N GLY A 115 -9.25 -7.10 12.13
CA GLY A 115 -10.39 -6.19 11.92
C GLY A 115 -11.11 -6.37 10.58
N LYS A 116 -10.39 -6.71 9.51
CA LYS A 116 -10.95 -6.81 8.14
C LYS A 116 -11.37 -8.22 7.73
N TYR A 117 -10.60 -9.23 8.12
CA TYR A 117 -10.72 -10.62 7.66
C TYR A 117 -11.07 -11.60 8.79
N GLY A 118 -11.16 -11.11 10.03
CA GLY A 118 -11.58 -11.88 11.19
C GLY A 118 -10.48 -12.71 11.85
N PHE A 119 -10.87 -13.52 12.84
CA PHE A 119 -9.97 -14.22 13.77
C PHE A 119 -8.98 -15.19 13.10
N SER A 120 -9.32 -15.77 11.94
CA SER A 120 -8.42 -16.66 11.17
C SER A 120 -7.21 -15.94 10.55
N SER A 121 -7.07 -14.64 10.79
CA SER A 121 -6.04 -13.77 10.21
C SER A 121 -4.97 -13.39 11.24
N GLY A 122 -4.84 -14.17 12.32
CA GLY A 122 -3.86 -13.93 13.40
C GLY A 122 -2.42 -13.88 12.92
N GLY A 123 -2.10 -14.53 11.80
CA GLY A 123 -0.80 -14.48 11.12
C GLY A 123 -0.57 -13.26 10.22
N GLY A 124 -1.56 -12.37 10.10
CA GLY A 124 -1.59 -11.35 9.06
C GLY A 124 -2.16 -11.86 7.74
N VAL A 125 -2.18 -11.00 6.73
CA VAL A 125 -2.75 -11.29 5.41
C VAL A 125 -1.81 -10.76 4.33
N PHE A 126 -1.45 -11.62 3.37
CA PHE A 126 -0.88 -11.21 2.09
C PHE A 126 -1.99 -10.98 1.07
N LEU A 127 -2.03 -9.77 0.54
CA LEU A 127 -2.86 -9.36 -0.57
C LEU A 127 -1.98 -9.34 -1.82
N ILE A 128 -2.33 -10.17 -2.79
CA ILE A 128 -1.64 -10.28 -4.06
C ILE A 128 -2.58 -9.74 -5.13
N THR A 129 -2.10 -8.75 -5.88
CA THR A 129 -2.77 -8.24 -7.08
C THR A 129 -2.05 -8.83 -8.28
N MET A 130 -2.82 -9.38 -9.22
CA MET A 130 -2.32 -9.91 -10.49
C MET A 130 -2.86 -9.08 -11.66
N ASP A 131 -2.11 -9.07 -12.76
CA ASP A 131 -2.51 -8.47 -14.05
C ASP A 131 -3.35 -9.45 -14.90
#